data_AF-A0A922VWA9-F1
#
_entry.id   AF-A0A922VWA9-F1
#
_cell.length_a   1.000
_cell.length_b   1.000
_cell.length_c   1.000
_cell.angle_alpha   90.00
_cell.angle_beta   90.00
_cell.angle_gamma   90.00
#
_symmetry.space_group_name_H-M   'P 1'
#
loop_
_entity.id
_entity.type
_entity.pdbx_description
1 polymer ?
#
loop_
_entity_poly.entity_id
_entity_poly.type
_entity_poly.pdbx_seq_one_letter_code
_entity_poly.pdbx_strand_id
1 'polypeptide(L)'
;MHRVLRNSTFTAWEAAGSPKPPCRPGESEIVFRQNGTDHVRYCDSPPGLDAVGDVLGGCLYAGTSVGDIDRIESAGDLVTRLWAEVQVALSTPQHERVTE
;
A
#
# COMPACT_ATOMS: atom_id res chain seq x y z
N MET A 1 -4.48 10.42 8.28
CA MET A 1 -4.36 8.99 8.62
C MET A 1 -4.19 8.24 7.31
N HIS A 2 -3.14 7.42 7.18
CA HIS A 2 -2.88 6.66 5.95
C HIS A 2 -3.10 5.16 6.21
N ARG A 3 -3.56 4.42 5.20
CA ARG A 3 -3.56 2.96 5.21
C ARG A 3 -2.30 2.46 4.51
N VAL A 4 -1.59 1.54 5.16
CA VAL A 4 -0.36 0.93 4.67
C VAL A 4 -0.46 -0.59 4.76
N LEU A 5 0.32 -1.29 3.95
CA LEU A 5 0.58 -2.71 4.15
C LEU A 5 1.24 -2.91 5.51
N ARG A 6 0.83 -3.96 6.23
CA ARG A 6 1.50 -4.35 7.48
C ARG A 6 2.93 -4.80 7.15
N ASN A 7 3.90 -4.13 7.75
CA ASN A 7 5.33 -4.44 7.63
C ASN A 7 6.02 -4.40 9.00
N SER A 8 7.34 -4.55 9.01
CA SER A 8 8.17 -4.52 10.22
C SER A 8 8.01 -3.19 10.98
N THR A 9 8.00 -2.06 10.27
CA THR A 9 7.81 -0.72 10.85
C THR A 9 6.45 -0.60 11.55
N PHE A 10 5.37 -0.99 10.90
CA PHE A 10 4.03 -0.95 11.49
C PHE A 10 3.93 -1.85 12.73
N THR A 11 4.47 -3.07 12.63
CA THR A 11 4.44 -4.05 13.72
C THR A 11 5.22 -3.56 14.94
N ALA A 12 6.41 -2.97 14.73
CA ALA A 12 7.21 -2.40 15.81
C ALA A 12 6.53 -1.19 16.46
N TRP A 13 5.90 -0.32 15.67
CA TRP A 13 5.15 0.83 16.18
C TRP A 13 3.93 0.41 17.02
N GLU A 14 3.17 -0.58 16.54
CA GLU A 14 2.02 -1.14 17.26
C GLU A 14 2.48 -1.81 18.57
N ALA A 15 3.55 -2.60 18.53
CA ALA A 15 4.14 -3.23 19.72
C ALA A 15 4.65 -2.22 20.75
N ALA A 16 5.05 -1.02 20.33
CA ALA A 16 5.48 0.07 21.21
C ALA A 16 4.31 0.90 21.79
N GLY A 17 3.05 0.50 21.54
CA GLY A 17 1.87 1.22 22.02
C GLY A 17 1.48 2.43 21.15
N SER A 18 1.86 2.40 19.88
CA SER A 18 1.51 3.43 18.89
C SER A 18 1.89 4.87 19.30
N PRO A 19 3.14 5.12 19.75
CA PRO A 19 3.56 6.44 20.22
C PRO A 19 3.53 7.48 19.10
N LYS A 20 3.35 8.75 19.49
CA LYS A 20 3.47 9.90 18.59
C LYS A 20 4.95 10.30 18.41
N PRO A 21 5.30 11.01 17.32
CA PRO A 21 6.58 11.70 17.22
C PRO A 21 6.86 12.56 18.46
N PRO A 22 8.12 12.63 18.95
CA PRO A 22 9.34 12.02 18.41
C PRO A 22 9.66 10.62 18.99
N CYS A 23 8.68 9.96 19.60
CA CYS A 23 8.90 8.74 20.38
C CYS A 23 8.67 7.44 19.59
N ARG A 24 8.65 7.50 18.24
CA ARG A 24 8.42 6.30 17.43
C ARG A 24 9.69 5.42 17.37
N PRO A 25 9.57 4.09 17.43
CA PRO A 25 10.71 3.19 17.32
C PRO A 25 11.49 3.40 16.02
N GLY A 26 12.77 3.76 16.10
CA GLY A 26 13.62 3.94 14.91
C GLY A 26 13.27 5.17 14.07
N GLU A 27 12.64 6.22 14.64
CA GLU A 27 12.15 7.37 13.85
C GLU A 27 13.22 8.11 13.03
N SER A 28 14.45 8.13 13.52
CA SER A 28 15.60 8.75 12.84
C SER A 28 16.43 7.75 12.02
N GLU A 29 16.04 6.48 11.99
CA GLU A 29 16.75 5.45 11.23
C GLU A 29 16.50 5.61 9.74
N ILE A 30 17.57 5.60 8.94
CA ILE A 30 17.50 5.60 7.48
C ILE A 30 17.17 4.16 7.04
N VAL A 31 16.02 3.99 6.40
CA VAL A 31 15.56 2.67 5.93
C VAL A 31 15.95 2.41 4.48
N PHE A 32 15.86 3.43 3.62
CA PHE A 32 16.28 3.31 2.22
C PHE A 32 16.86 4.63 1.71
N ARG A 33 17.57 4.55 0.59
CA ARG A 33 18.08 5.70 -0.16
C ARG A 33 17.52 5.66 -1.58
N GLN A 34 17.14 6.81 -2.10
CA GLN A 34 16.58 6.97 -3.45
C GLN A 34 17.02 8.31 -4.03
N ASN A 35 17.44 8.35 -5.30
CA ASN A 35 17.91 9.59 -5.94
C ASN A 35 18.92 10.39 -5.09
N GLY A 36 19.84 9.70 -4.41
CA GLY A 36 20.84 10.31 -3.52
C GLY A 36 20.29 10.88 -2.20
N THR A 37 19.01 10.65 -1.89
CA THR A 37 18.33 11.16 -0.69
C THR A 37 18.07 10.04 0.30
N ASP A 38 18.29 10.32 1.59
CA ASP A 38 18.06 9.40 2.69
C ASP A 38 16.61 9.48 3.16
N HIS A 39 15.97 8.33 3.30
CA HIS A 39 14.58 8.23 3.75
C HIS A 39 14.51 7.52 5.10
N VAL A 40 13.93 8.19 6.09
CA VAL A 40 13.80 7.68 7.46
C VAL A 40 12.55 6.80 7.64
N ARG A 41 12.55 5.90 8.64
CA ARG A 41 11.56 4.82 8.86
C ARG A 41 10.08 5.22 8.82
N TYR A 42 9.74 6.49 9.08
CA TYR A 42 8.36 6.98 8.99
C TYR A 42 8.20 8.21 8.08
N CYS A 43 9.06 8.37 7.07
CA CYS A 43 8.80 9.34 6.02
C CYS A 43 7.53 8.96 5.24
N ASP A 44 6.89 9.95 4.65
CA ASP A 44 5.68 9.78 3.86
C ASP A 44 5.94 9.47 2.38
N SER A 45 7.20 9.47 1.96
CA SER A 45 7.64 9.18 0.60
C SER A 45 7.83 7.66 0.39
N PRO A 46 7.07 7.01 -0.50
CA PRO A 46 7.20 5.59 -0.74
C PRO A 46 8.48 5.27 -1.53
N PRO A 47 9.07 4.08 -1.34
CA PRO A 47 10.17 3.61 -2.16
C PRO A 47 9.71 3.40 -3.60
N GLY A 48 10.44 3.98 -4.54
CA GLY A 48 10.32 3.78 -5.98
C GLY A 48 11.23 2.66 -6.47
N LEU A 49 11.32 2.51 -7.80
CA LEU A 49 12.02 1.41 -8.46
C LEU A 49 13.54 1.43 -8.24
N ASP A 50 14.12 2.61 -8.03
CA ASP A 50 15.56 2.81 -7.82
C ASP A 50 15.96 2.83 -6.34
N ALA A 51 15.00 2.64 -5.41
CA ALA A 51 15.28 2.65 -3.99
C ALA A 51 16.14 1.45 -3.57
N VAL A 52 17.15 1.71 -2.73
CA VAL A 52 18.08 0.70 -2.21
C VAL A 52 18.08 0.73 -0.67
N GLY A 53 17.98 -0.45 -0.05
CA GLY A 53 17.92 -0.62 1.40
C GLY A 53 16.74 -1.47 1.85
N ASP A 54 16.25 -1.23 3.08
CA ASP A 54 15.01 -1.80 3.61
C ASP A 54 13.78 -1.07 3.03
N VAL A 55 13.51 -1.30 1.74
CA VAL A 55 12.34 -0.72 1.07
C VAL A 55 11.02 -1.20 1.69
N LEU A 56 10.98 -2.42 2.22
CA LEU A 56 9.78 -2.95 2.86
C LEU A 56 9.49 -2.29 4.22
N GLY A 57 10.49 -1.68 4.84
CA GLY A 57 10.35 -0.84 6.03
C GLY A 57 9.78 0.55 5.78
N GLY A 58 9.65 0.99 4.53
CA GLY A 58 9.09 2.29 4.14
C GLY A 58 7.55 2.35 4.20
N CYS A 59 6.97 3.46 3.70
CA CYS A 59 5.52 3.61 3.62
C CYS A 59 4.95 2.91 2.36
N LEU A 60 4.48 1.67 2.55
CA LEU A 60 3.83 0.90 1.49
C LEU A 60 2.32 1.15 1.48
N TYR A 61 1.88 2.28 0.91
CA TYR A 61 0.46 2.62 0.87
C TYR A 61 -0.36 1.65 0.01
N ALA A 62 -1.45 1.13 0.57
CA ALA A 62 -2.35 0.24 -0.15
C ALA A 62 -3.76 0.24 0.44
N GLY A 63 -4.77 0.07 -0.44
CA GLY A 63 -6.14 -0.25 -0.06
C GLY A 63 -6.31 -1.74 0.29
N THR A 64 -7.51 -2.15 0.70
CA THR A 64 -7.80 -3.58 0.96
C THR A 64 -7.85 -4.40 -0.33
N SER A 65 -8.23 -3.79 -1.45
CA SER A 65 -8.29 -4.44 -2.78
C SER A 65 -6.93 -4.88 -3.31
N VAL A 66 -5.82 -4.51 -2.66
CA VAL A 66 -4.49 -5.03 -3.01
C VAL A 66 -4.42 -6.55 -2.88
N GLY A 67 -5.24 -7.16 -2.02
CA GLY A 67 -5.34 -8.61 -1.88
C GLY A 67 -5.92 -9.32 -3.11
N ASP A 68 -6.60 -8.58 -3.99
CA ASP A 68 -7.19 -9.10 -5.24
C ASP A 68 -6.22 -8.99 -6.43
N ILE A 69 -5.02 -8.42 -6.23
CA ILE A 69 -4.00 -8.27 -7.27
C ILE A 69 -3.09 -9.50 -7.25
N ASP A 70 -3.25 -10.38 -8.23
CA ASP A 70 -2.51 -11.64 -8.37
C ASP A 70 -1.59 -11.70 -9.61
N ARG A 71 -1.59 -10.64 -10.43
CA ARG A 71 -0.84 -10.57 -11.68
C ARG A 71 -0.39 -9.15 -11.99
N ILE A 72 0.67 -9.05 -12.79
CA ILE A 72 1.16 -7.79 -13.35
C ILE A 72 0.65 -7.71 -14.79
N GLU A 73 -0.10 -6.67 -15.10
CA GLU A 73 -0.69 -6.44 -16.42
C GLU A 73 -0.25 -5.08 -16.96
N SER A 74 -0.25 -4.93 -18.28
CA SER A 74 -0.17 -3.59 -18.87
C SER A 74 -1.43 -2.79 -18.51
N ALA A 75 -1.34 -1.46 -18.52
CA ALA A 75 -2.51 -0.62 -18.27
C ALA A 75 -3.65 -0.88 -19.28
N GLY A 76 -3.30 -1.18 -20.54
CA GLY A 76 -4.28 -1.47 -21.59
C GLY A 76 -5.03 -2.78 -21.34
N ASP A 77 -4.30 -3.84 -20.96
CA ASP A 77 -4.90 -5.15 -20.67
C ASP A 77 -5.78 -5.08 -19.42
N LEU A 78 -5.31 -4.38 -18.38
CA LEU A 78 -6.06 -4.17 -17.14
C LEU A 78 -7.41 -3.47 -17.41
N VAL A 79 -7.40 -2.36 -18.16
CA VAL A 79 -8.62 -1.61 -18.48
C VAL A 79 -9.55 -2.42 -19.36
N THR A 80 -9.01 -3.16 -20.33
CA THR A 80 -9.80 -4.04 -21.22
C THR A 80 -10.50 -5.14 -20.42
N ARG A 81 -9.77 -5.80 -19.51
CA ARG A 81 -10.31 -6.84 -18.63
C ARG A 81 -11.38 -6.27 -17.69
N LEU A 82 -11.09 -5.15 -17.03
CA LEU A 82 -12.05 -4.47 -16.16
C LEU A 82 -13.34 -4.10 -16.89
N TRP A 83 -13.23 -3.58 -18.12
CA TRP A 83 -14.41 -3.25 -18.92
C TRP A 83 -15.25 -4.49 -19.25
N ALA A 84 -14.61 -5.61 -19.62
CA ALA A 84 -15.32 -6.87 -19.87
C ALA A 84 -16.05 -7.37 -18.61
N GLU A 85 -15.40 -7.32 -17.44
CA GLU A 85 -16.00 -7.68 -16.14
C GLU A 85 -17.24 -6.81 -15.82
N VAL A 86 -17.17 -5.51 -16.07
CA VAL A 86 -18.30 -4.59 -15.90
C VAL A 86 -19.47 -4.94 -16.83
N GLN A 87 -19.20 -5.25 -18.10
CA GLN A 87 -20.27 -5.65 -19.04
C GLN A 87 -20.98 -6.93 -18.59
N VAL A 88 -20.24 -7.91 -18.08
CA VAL A 88 -20.80 -9.14 -17.50
C VAL A 88 -21.64 -8.82 -16.27
N ALA A 89 -21.14 -7.98 -15.36
CA ALA A 89 -21.85 -7.59 -14.15
C ALA A 89 -23.17 -6.86 -14.44
N LEU A 90 -23.20 -5.99 -15.46
CA LEU A 90 -24.40 -5.26 -15.90
C LEU A 90 -25.41 -6.15 -16.62
N SER A 91 -24.95 -7.21 -17.29
CA SER A 91 -25.81 -8.16 -18.02
C SER A 91 -26.38 -9.25 -17.11
N THR A 92 -25.85 -9.39 -15.89
CA THR A 92 -26.33 -10.33 -14.89
C THR A 92 -27.49 -9.69 -14.11
N PRO A 93 -28.70 -10.29 -14.08
CA PRO A 93 -29.79 -9.74 -13.27
C PRO A 93 -29.36 -9.67 -11.80
N GLN A 94 -29.40 -8.47 -11.20
CA GLN A 94 -29.04 -8.28 -9.80
C GLN A 94 -29.99 -9.03 -8.87
N HIS A 95 -29.42 -9.81 -7.94
CA HIS A 95 -30.07 -10.22 -6.70
C HIS A 95 -30.40 -8.96 -5.88
N GLU A 96 -31.53 -9.00 -5.18
CA GLU A 96 -32.26 -7.88 -4.58
C GLU A 96 -31.38 -6.82 -3.90
N ARG A 97 -31.75 -5.55 -4.11
CA ARG A 97 -31.26 -4.43 -3.30
C ARG A 97 -31.57 -4.74 -1.84
N VAL A 98 -30.55 -4.81 -1.00
CA VAL A 98 -30.74 -4.74 0.46
C VAL A 98 -31.26 -3.33 0.75
N THR A 99 -32.58 -3.21 0.89
CA THR A 99 -33.24 -2.03 1.45
C THR A 99 -33.16 -2.13 2.97
N GLU A 100 -32.37 -1.26 3.59
CA GLU A 100 -32.60 -0.81 4.98
C GLU A 100 -33.45 0.47 4.96
#